data_AF-A0A4R3U5N6-F1
#
_entry.id   AF-A0A4R3U5N6-F1
#
_cell.length_a   1.000
_cell.length_b   1.000
_cell.length_c   1.000
_cell.angle_alpha   90.00
_cell.angle_beta   90.00
_cell.angle_gamma   90.00
#
_symmetry.space_group_name_H-M   'P 1'
#
loop_
_entity.id
_entity.type
_entity.pdbx_description
1 polymer ?
#
loop_
_entity_poly.entity_id
_entity_poly.type
_entity_poly.pdbx_seq_one_letter_code
_entity_poly.pdbx_strand_id
1 'polypeptide(L)'
;MSQKVIITCAITGSIHTPSMSPHLPVTAEQIADEAVAAAEAGAAIVHLHARDPQDGRPSQDPALFRKFLPEIRRRSNVVMNLTTGGAPTMRVQERAQPALQFRPEVASLNMGSMNFGLYPMLERFKDFRHDWEQPYLAESDDRVFRNTFRDIAYILESIPGP
;
A
#
# COMPACT_ATOMS: atom_id res chain seq x y z
N MET A 1 4.00 -13.92 28.74
CA MET A 1 3.95 -13.32 27.38
C MET A 1 3.52 -14.39 26.38
N SER A 2 2.74 -14.03 25.36
CA SER A 2 2.39 -14.95 24.27
C SER A 2 3.66 -15.36 23.50
N GLN A 3 3.82 -16.65 23.20
CA GLN A 3 4.90 -17.15 22.33
C GLN A 3 4.50 -17.17 20.84
N LYS A 4 3.29 -16.69 20.50
CA LYS A 4 2.85 -16.62 19.11
C LYS A 4 3.51 -15.42 18.42
N VAL A 5 4.08 -15.66 17.24
CA VAL A 5 4.69 -14.63 16.39
C VAL A 5 3.64 -14.15 15.38
N ILE A 6 3.49 -12.83 15.26
CA ILE A 6 2.63 -12.22 14.24
C ILE A 6 3.45 -12.06 12.97
N ILE A 7 3.00 -12.70 11.89
CA ILE A 7 3.56 -12.52 10.55
C ILE A 7 2.63 -11.58 9.79
N THR A 8 3.20 -10.49 9.27
CA THR A 8 2.51 -9.56 8.37
C THR A 8 3.05 -9.71 6.96
N CYS A 9 2.17 -9.91 5.99
CA CYS A 9 2.55 -9.95 4.56
C CYS A 9 2.11 -8.65 3.87
N ALA A 10 3.05 -7.89 3.31
CA ALA A 10 2.74 -6.69 2.51
C ALA A 10 2.65 -7.08 1.03
N ILE A 11 1.45 -7.02 0.47
CA ILE A 11 1.11 -7.73 -0.78
C ILE A 11 1.74 -7.10 -2.02
N THR A 12 1.66 -5.77 -2.15
CA THR A 12 2.10 -5.09 -3.40
C THR A 12 2.79 -3.74 -3.19
N GLY A 13 2.42 -3.00 -2.13
CA GLY A 13 3.01 -1.69 -1.83
C GLY A 13 2.86 -0.66 -2.96
N SER A 14 3.73 0.35 -2.94
CA SER A 14 3.80 1.42 -3.94
C SER A 14 5.22 1.71 -4.45
N ILE A 15 6.22 0.93 -4.01
CA ILE A 15 7.63 1.12 -4.38
C ILE A 15 7.93 0.42 -5.71
N HIS A 16 7.75 -0.90 -5.74
CA HIS A 16 8.00 -1.68 -6.95
C HIS A 16 7.00 -1.33 -8.06
N THR A 17 7.45 -1.40 -9.31
CA THR A 17 6.65 -1.13 -10.50
C THR A 17 6.45 -2.41 -11.32
N PRO A 18 5.40 -2.50 -12.16
CA PRO A 18 5.07 -3.74 -12.90
C PRO A 18 6.20 -4.29 -13.76
N SER A 19 7.09 -3.44 -14.27
CA SER A 19 8.23 -3.87 -15.09
C SER A 19 9.30 -4.61 -14.31
N MET A 20 9.34 -4.45 -12.98
CA MET A 20 10.36 -5.08 -12.13
C MET A 20 10.10 -6.57 -11.88
N SER A 21 8.84 -6.99 -11.90
CA SER A 21 8.45 -8.38 -11.68
C SER A 21 7.07 -8.68 -12.28
N PRO A 22 6.91 -9.78 -13.04
CA PRO A 22 5.59 -10.23 -13.48
C PRO A 22 4.71 -10.75 -12.34
N HIS A 23 5.28 -10.98 -11.16
CA HIS A 23 4.57 -11.46 -9.97
C HIS A 23 4.11 -10.32 -9.05
N LEU A 24 4.35 -9.06 -9.42
CA LEU A 24 3.82 -7.93 -8.65
C LEU A 24 2.28 -7.87 -8.80
N PRO A 25 1.49 -8.00 -7.73
CA PRO A 25 0.04 -7.97 -7.85
C PRO A 25 -0.43 -6.56 -8.22
N VAL A 26 -1.21 -6.43 -9.30
CA VAL A 26 -1.71 -5.14 -9.80
C VAL A 26 -3.23 -5.05 -9.71
N THR A 27 -3.92 -6.04 -10.24
CA THR A 27 -5.39 -6.04 -10.29
C THR A 27 -5.99 -6.38 -8.92
N ALA A 28 -7.25 -6.01 -8.72
CA ALA A 28 -7.98 -6.34 -7.49
C ALA A 28 -8.04 -7.85 -7.23
N GLU A 29 -8.22 -8.65 -8.28
CA GLU A 29 -8.23 -10.12 -8.20
C GLU A 29 -6.88 -10.66 -7.73
N GLN A 30 -5.78 -10.23 -8.38
CA GLN A 30 -4.42 -10.62 -7.97
C GLN A 30 -4.12 -10.21 -6.51
N ILE A 31 -4.50 -9.01 -6.11
CA ILE A 31 -4.28 -8.54 -4.73
C ILE A 31 -5.09 -9.38 -3.73
N ALA A 32 -6.34 -9.71 -4.04
CA ALA A 32 -7.17 -10.54 -3.18
C ALA A 32 -6.64 -11.97 -3.08
N ASP A 33 -6.26 -12.57 -4.21
CA ASP A 33 -5.72 -13.93 -4.27
C ASP A 33 -4.42 -14.06 -3.47
N GLU A 34 -3.48 -13.15 -3.68
CA GLU A 34 -2.21 -13.16 -2.96
C GLU A 34 -2.38 -12.85 -1.47
N ALA A 35 -3.33 -12.00 -1.09
CA ALA A 35 -3.66 -11.76 0.31
C ALA A 35 -4.23 -13.01 0.99
N VAL A 36 -5.12 -13.74 0.32
CA VAL A 36 -5.70 -14.99 0.84
C VAL A 36 -4.63 -16.08 0.91
N ALA A 37 -3.81 -16.24 -0.14
CA ALA A 37 -2.72 -17.20 -0.16
C ALA A 37 -1.70 -16.92 0.95
N ALA A 38 -1.36 -15.65 1.20
CA ALA A 38 -0.49 -15.26 2.31
C ALA A 38 -1.09 -15.63 3.67
N ALA A 39 -2.41 -15.44 3.85
CA ALA A 39 -3.11 -15.84 5.06
C ALA A 39 -3.12 -17.37 5.26
N GLU A 40 -3.39 -18.14 4.19
CA GLU A 40 -3.34 -19.61 4.20
C GLU A 40 -1.93 -20.14 4.52
N ALA A 41 -0.89 -19.41 4.10
CA ALA A 41 0.50 -19.72 4.43
C ALA A 41 0.90 -19.33 5.88
N GLY A 42 0.01 -18.65 6.63
CA GLY A 42 0.21 -18.33 8.04
C GLY A 42 0.39 -16.84 8.38
N ALA A 43 0.17 -15.92 7.43
CA ALA A 43 0.12 -14.50 7.75
C ALA A 43 -1.11 -14.18 8.62
N ALA A 44 -0.87 -13.56 9.78
CA ALA A 44 -1.94 -13.09 10.67
C ALA A 44 -2.49 -11.73 10.23
N ILE A 45 -1.69 -10.95 9.51
CA ILE A 45 -2.04 -9.61 9.00
C ILE A 45 -1.62 -9.52 7.53
N VAL A 46 -2.45 -8.91 6.69
CA VAL A 46 -2.08 -8.50 5.33
C VAL A 46 -2.07 -6.98 5.22
N HIS A 47 -0.97 -6.42 4.73
CA HIS A 47 -0.82 -4.98 4.50
C HIS A 47 -1.11 -4.64 3.04
N LEU A 48 -2.07 -3.76 2.83
CA LEU A 48 -2.76 -3.59 1.55
C LEU A 48 -2.59 -2.18 0.99
N HIS A 49 -2.33 -2.16 -0.32
CA HIS A 49 -2.30 -0.99 -1.19
C HIS A 49 -3.16 -1.30 -2.42
N ALA A 50 -3.70 -0.27 -3.07
CA ALA A 50 -4.33 -0.41 -4.37
C ALA A 50 -3.44 0.12 -5.49
N ARG A 51 -3.65 -0.41 -6.68
CA ARG A 51 -3.00 0.02 -7.92
C ARG A 51 -4.06 0.22 -9.00
N ASP A 52 -3.77 1.08 -9.96
CA ASP A 52 -4.56 1.20 -11.17
C ASP A 52 -4.49 -0.13 -11.95
N PRO A 53 -5.63 -0.76 -12.28
CA PRO A 53 -5.64 -2.04 -12.96
C PRO A 53 -5.11 -1.99 -14.41
N GLN A 54 -5.00 -0.80 -15.02
CA GLN A 54 -4.54 -0.66 -16.40
C GLN A 54 -3.02 -0.69 -16.52
N ASP A 55 -2.32 -0.03 -15.59
CA ASP A 55 -0.87 0.21 -15.70
C ASP A 55 -0.09 -0.02 -14.40
N GLY A 56 -0.75 -0.43 -13.31
CA GLY A 56 -0.14 -0.73 -12.02
C GLY A 56 0.31 0.48 -11.22
N ARG A 57 -0.04 1.71 -11.62
CA ARG A 57 0.31 2.92 -10.87
C ARG A 57 -0.31 2.89 -9.47
N PRO A 58 0.42 3.26 -8.40
CA PRO A 58 -0.17 3.36 -7.08
C PRO A 58 -1.39 4.30 -7.05
N SER A 59 -2.46 3.89 -6.36
CA SER A 59 -3.67 4.68 -6.22
C SER A 59 -4.25 4.55 -4.81
N GLN A 60 -4.75 5.66 -4.26
CA GLN A 60 -5.50 5.68 -2.99
C GLN A 60 -7.00 5.90 -3.21
N ASP A 61 -7.51 5.68 -4.43
CA ASP A 61 -8.95 5.72 -4.71
C ASP A 61 -9.67 4.60 -3.94
N PRO A 62 -10.57 4.93 -2.99
CA PRO A 62 -11.35 3.95 -2.25
C PRO A 62 -12.17 3.01 -3.14
N ALA A 63 -12.56 3.45 -4.35
CA ALA A 63 -13.27 2.58 -5.30
C ALA A 63 -12.43 1.37 -5.74
N LEU A 64 -11.09 1.48 -5.76
CA LEU A 64 -10.21 0.36 -6.07
C LEU A 64 -10.09 -0.61 -4.90
N PHE A 65 -9.99 -0.10 -3.67
CA PHE A 65 -10.00 -0.92 -2.44
C PHE A 65 -11.30 -1.72 -2.31
N ARG A 66 -12.46 -1.10 -2.63
CA ARG A 66 -13.78 -1.74 -2.59
C ARG A 66 -13.85 -3.01 -3.45
N LYS A 67 -12.99 -3.15 -4.47
CA LYS A 67 -12.98 -4.31 -5.37
C LYS A 67 -12.34 -5.56 -4.76
N PHE A 68 -11.45 -5.43 -3.77
CA PHE A 68 -10.74 -6.59 -3.21
C PHE A 68 -10.98 -6.82 -1.70
N LEU A 69 -11.28 -5.78 -0.91
CA LEU A 69 -11.50 -5.96 0.53
C LEU A 69 -12.65 -6.93 0.87
N PRO A 70 -13.83 -6.86 0.19
CA PRO A 70 -14.90 -7.82 0.46
C PRO A 70 -14.52 -9.26 0.12
N GLU A 71 -13.75 -9.47 -0.96
CA GLU A 71 -13.31 -10.80 -1.38
C GLU A 71 -12.33 -11.42 -0.39
N ILE A 72 -11.37 -10.64 0.13
CA ILE A 72 -10.46 -11.11 1.18
C ILE A 72 -11.26 -11.50 2.43
N ARG A 73 -12.16 -10.62 2.89
CA ARG A 73 -13.00 -10.86 4.08
C ARG A 73 -13.92 -12.07 3.92
N ARG A 74 -14.41 -12.35 2.71
CA ARG A 74 -15.25 -13.53 2.41
C ARG A 74 -14.45 -14.83 2.48
N ARG A 75 -13.16 -14.79 2.16
CA ARG A 75 -12.30 -15.98 2.00
C ARG A 75 -11.38 -16.24 3.19
N SER A 76 -11.14 -15.25 4.04
CA SER A 76 -10.18 -15.34 5.15
C SER A 76 -10.56 -14.46 6.33
N ASN A 77 -10.13 -14.87 7.53
CA ASN A 77 -10.24 -14.09 8.78
C ASN A 77 -8.96 -13.28 9.07
N VAL A 78 -8.11 -13.07 8.06
CA VAL A 78 -6.86 -12.32 8.21
C VAL A 78 -7.14 -10.85 8.55
N VAL A 79 -6.36 -10.28 9.47
CA VAL A 79 -6.46 -8.86 9.80
C VAL A 79 -6.03 -8.03 8.58
N MET A 80 -6.91 -7.17 8.11
CA MET A 80 -6.63 -6.28 6.98
C MET A 80 -6.05 -4.95 7.49
N ASN A 81 -4.78 -4.71 7.17
CA ASN A 81 -4.09 -3.46 7.45
C ASN A 81 -4.06 -2.56 6.20
N LEU A 82 -4.78 -1.44 6.22
CA LEU A 82 -4.80 -0.52 5.09
C LEU A 82 -3.72 0.55 5.20
N THR A 83 -3.07 0.83 4.08
CA THR A 83 -2.08 1.91 4.02
C THR A 83 -2.73 3.29 4.20
N THR A 84 -2.13 4.13 5.04
CA THR A 84 -2.28 5.60 4.99
C THR A 84 -1.03 6.28 4.43
N GLY A 85 -0.10 5.48 3.91
CA GLY A 85 1.10 5.95 3.23
C GLY A 85 0.89 6.13 1.73
N GLY A 86 0.13 5.24 1.08
CA GLY A 86 -0.09 5.28 -0.37
C GLY A 86 1.23 5.37 -1.14
N ALA A 87 1.32 6.33 -2.05
CA ALA A 87 2.58 6.74 -2.69
C ALA A 87 3.08 8.09 -2.11
N PRO A 88 4.40 8.34 -2.09
CA PRO A 88 4.96 9.62 -1.64
C PRO A 88 4.50 10.83 -2.47
N THR A 89 3.93 10.61 -3.65
CA THR A 89 3.35 11.65 -4.53
C THR A 89 1.99 12.17 -4.06
N MET A 90 1.36 11.49 -3.10
CA MET A 90 -0.01 11.80 -2.64
C MET A 90 0.01 12.66 -1.37
N ARG A 91 -1.02 13.49 -1.21
CA ARG A 91 -1.23 14.24 0.03
C ARG A 91 -1.77 13.33 1.14
N VAL A 92 -1.48 13.65 2.39
CA VAL A 92 -1.91 12.85 3.56
C VAL A 92 -3.43 12.66 3.58
N GLN A 93 -4.20 13.70 3.26
CA GLN A 93 -5.67 13.66 3.26
C GLN A 93 -6.22 12.69 2.21
N GLU A 94 -5.56 12.59 1.05
CA GLU A 94 -5.87 11.62 0.01
C GLU A 94 -5.48 10.21 0.46
N ARG A 95 -4.28 10.06 1.00
CA ARG A 95 -3.77 8.78 1.49
C ARG A 95 -4.62 8.19 2.62
N ALA A 96 -5.25 9.01 3.47
CA ALA A 96 -6.09 8.53 4.55
C ALA A 96 -7.47 8.04 4.08
N GLN A 97 -7.93 8.39 2.86
CA GLN A 97 -9.31 8.14 2.42
C GLN A 97 -9.75 6.66 2.52
N PRO A 98 -8.95 5.66 2.09
CA PRO A 98 -9.38 4.27 2.23
C PRO A 98 -9.62 3.87 3.69
N ALA A 99 -8.70 4.22 4.59
CA ALA A 99 -8.85 3.88 5.99
C ALA A 99 -10.01 4.62 6.67
N LEU A 100 -10.26 5.89 6.30
CA LEU A 100 -11.42 6.66 6.79
C LEU A 100 -12.76 6.04 6.37
N GLN A 101 -12.85 5.56 5.13
CA GLN A 101 -14.11 5.01 4.59
C GLN A 101 -14.36 3.58 5.04
N PHE A 102 -13.32 2.74 5.07
CA PHE A 102 -13.48 1.31 5.35
C PHE A 102 -13.29 0.94 6.82
N ARG A 103 -12.75 1.84 7.65
CA ARG A 103 -12.54 1.64 9.10
C ARG A 103 -11.92 0.27 9.40
N PRO A 104 -10.72 0.00 8.86
CA PRO A 104 -10.08 -1.31 9.04
C PRO A 104 -9.67 -1.52 10.50
N GLU A 105 -9.45 -2.77 10.87
CA GLU A 105 -8.93 -3.15 12.19
C GLU A 105 -7.57 -2.52 12.47
N VAL A 106 -6.75 -2.35 11.43
CA VAL A 106 -5.43 -1.72 11.49
C VAL A 106 -5.24 -0.82 10.28
N ALA A 107 -4.56 0.30 10.48
CA ALA A 107 -4.04 1.12 9.39
C ALA A 107 -2.58 1.49 9.67
N SER A 108 -1.73 1.48 8.63
CA SER A 108 -0.33 1.88 8.79
C SER A 108 -0.24 3.39 9.06
N LEU A 109 0.71 3.85 9.86
CA LEU A 109 0.95 5.27 10.11
C LEU A 109 2.44 5.58 9.95
N ASN A 110 2.79 6.45 9.00
CA ASN A 110 4.16 6.94 8.87
C ASN A 110 4.40 8.04 9.90
N MET A 111 5.46 7.89 10.70
CA MET A 111 5.68 8.69 11.91
C MET A 111 6.55 9.93 11.71
N GLY A 112 6.87 10.30 10.47
CA GLY A 112 7.67 11.49 10.20
C GLY A 112 7.85 11.78 8.71
N SER A 113 8.17 13.04 8.43
CA SER A 113 8.61 13.44 7.09
C SER A 113 10.03 12.96 6.85
N MET A 114 10.28 12.39 5.67
CA MET A 114 11.59 11.88 5.30
C MET A 114 11.81 11.96 3.79
N ASN A 115 13.06 12.00 3.36
CA ASN A 115 13.41 11.67 1.99
C ASN A 115 13.14 10.17 1.77
N PHE A 116 12.69 9.81 0.57
CA PHE A 116 12.38 8.42 0.23
C PHE A 116 12.87 8.11 -1.21
N GLY A 117 14.19 7.96 -1.35
CA GLY A 117 14.86 7.83 -2.63
C GLY A 117 14.69 6.44 -3.27
N LEU A 118 13.95 6.40 -4.37
CA LEU A 118 13.71 5.22 -5.21
C LEU A 118 14.56 5.22 -6.49
N TYR A 119 15.10 6.38 -6.87
CA TYR A 119 15.88 6.61 -8.09
C TYR A 119 17.07 5.65 -8.29
N PRO A 120 17.77 5.11 -7.26
CA PRO A 120 18.85 4.16 -7.49
C PRO A 120 18.38 2.86 -8.16
N MET A 121 17.09 2.52 -8.08
CA MET A 121 16.53 1.35 -8.80
C MET A 121 16.68 1.48 -10.32
N LEU A 122 16.80 2.70 -10.85
CA LEU A 122 17.06 2.93 -12.27
C LEU A 122 18.44 2.43 -12.70
N GLU A 123 19.38 2.16 -11.79
CA GLU A 123 20.65 1.51 -12.13
C GLU A 123 20.44 0.08 -12.61
N ARG A 124 19.42 -0.60 -12.06
CA ARG A 124 19.09 -2.01 -12.34
C ARG A 124 18.04 -2.17 -13.43
N PHE A 125 16.97 -1.38 -13.39
CA PHE A 125 15.83 -1.51 -14.31
C PHE A 125 15.90 -0.44 -15.40
N LYS A 126 15.96 -0.87 -16.67
CA LYS A 126 16.16 0.02 -17.83
C LYS A 126 14.97 0.03 -18.80
N ASP A 127 14.23 -1.08 -18.85
CA ASP A 127 13.08 -1.24 -19.73
C ASP A 127 11.79 -1.18 -18.91
N PHE A 128 10.90 -0.26 -19.28
CA PHE A 128 9.63 -0.03 -18.61
C PHE A 128 8.46 -0.24 -19.57
N ARG A 129 7.41 -0.91 -19.08
CA ARG A 129 6.18 -1.23 -19.81
C ARG A 129 5.23 -0.04 -19.86
N HIS A 130 5.29 0.83 -18.85
CA HIS A 130 4.42 2.00 -18.73
C HIS A 130 5.22 3.28 -18.50
N ASP A 131 4.82 4.35 -19.19
CA ASP A 131 5.53 5.63 -19.21
C ASP A 131 5.64 6.29 -17.83
N TRP A 132 4.76 5.93 -16.87
CA TRP A 132 4.79 6.50 -15.53
C TRP A 132 5.91 5.92 -14.65
N GLU A 133 6.41 4.71 -14.94
CA GLU A 133 7.29 3.98 -14.04
C GLU A 133 8.65 4.67 -13.88
N GLN A 134 9.29 5.04 -14.99
CA GLN A 134 10.61 5.66 -14.95
C GLN A 134 10.59 7.04 -14.26
N PRO A 135 9.70 7.99 -14.60
CA PRO A 135 9.58 9.27 -13.88
C PRO A 135 9.25 9.07 -12.40
N TYR A 136 8.38 8.09 -12.08
CA TYR A 136 8.03 7.77 -10.69
C TYR A 136 9.22 7.28 -9.86
N LEU A 137 10.27 6.72 -10.47
CA LEU A 137 11.51 6.40 -9.77
C LEU A 137 12.48 7.59 -9.80
N ALA A 138 12.69 8.20 -10.97
CA ALA A 138 13.67 9.27 -11.18
C ALA A 138 13.42 10.44 -10.22
N GLU A 139 12.19 10.97 -10.20
CA GLU A 139 11.86 12.20 -9.47
C GLU A 139 11.80 11.98 -7.93
N SER A 140 12.18 10.80 -7.43
CA SER A 140 12.14 10.52 -5.99
C SER A 140 13.34 11.09 -5.24
N ASP A 141 14.34 11.56 -5.97
CA ASP A 141 15.48 12.33 -5.48
C ASP A 141 15.08 13.70 -4.90
N ASP A 142 14.02 14.32 -5.44
CA ASP A 142 13.48 15.61 -5.01
C ASP A 142 12.09 15.50 -4.33
N ARG A 143 11.72 14.30 -3.86
CA ARG A 143 10.45 14.07 -3.14
C ARG A 143 10.65 13.85 -1.65
N VAL A 144 9.90 14.61 -0.85
CA VAL A 144 9.73 14.38 0.58
C VAL A 144 8.45 13.58 0.81
N PHE A 145 8.59 12.42 1.46
CA PHE A 145 7.43 11.70 1.97
C PHE A 145 6.90 12.38 3.23
N ARG A 146 6.02 13.35 3.03
CA ARG A 146 5.54 14.25 4.08
C ARG A 146 4.64 13.55 5.09
N ASN A 147 4.99 13.66 6.37
CA ASN A 147 4.15 13.35 7.53
C ASN A 147 4.53 14.29 8.69
N THR A 148 4.01 15.52 8.67
CA THR A 148 4.23 16.48 9.77
C THR A 148 3.49 16.04 11.03
N PHE A 149 3.78 16.63 12.19
CA PHE A 149 3.00 16.38 13.41
C PHE A 149 1.50 16.63 13.23
N ARG A 150 1.11 17.64 12.45
CA ARG A 150 -0.31 17.91 12.13
C ARG A 150 -0.92 16.80 11.28
N ASP A 151 -0.15 16.25 10.34
CA ASP A 151 -0.59 15.17 9.47
C ASP A 151 -0.77 13.86 10.27
N ILE A 152 0.14 13.58 11.20
CA ILE A 152 0.07 12.43 12.11
C ILE A 152 -1.15 12.56 13.05
N ALA A 153 -1.33 13.74 13.67
CA ALA A 153 -2.51 14.02 14.51
C ALA A 153 -3.81 13.84 13.73
N TYR A 154 -3.89 14.37 12.49
CA TYR A 154 -5.05 14.19 11.63
C TYR A 154 -5.41 12.71 11.43
N ILE A 155 -4.42 11.85 11.13
CA ILE A 155 -4.68 10.41 10.95
C ILE A 155 -5.18 9.77 12.25
N LEU A 156 -4.52 10.06 13.37
CA LEU A 156 -4.86 9.50 14.68
C LEU A 156 -6.26 9.92 15.18
N GLU A 157 -6.66 11.16 14.90
CA GLU A 157 -7.95 11.71 15.33
C GLU A 157 -9.10 11.36 14.37
N SER A 158 -8.80 11.17 13.08
CA SER A 158 -9.85 11.02 12.05
C SER A 158 -10.19 9.56 11.73
N ILE A 159 -9.26 8.62 11.90
CA ILE A 159 -9.53 7.20 11.69
C ILE A 159 -9.98 6.64 13.05
N PRO A 160 -11.29 6.41 13.25
CA PRO A 160 -11.76 5.85 14.50
C PRO A 160 -11.18 4.44 14.67
N GLY A 161 -10.71 4.13 15.89
CA GLY A 161 -10.53 2.74 16.28
C GLY A 161 -11.88 1.99 16.23
N PRO A 162 -11.86 0.65 16.16
CA PRO A 162 -13.07 -0.16 16.27
C PRO A 162 -13.85 0.12 17.56
#